data_AF-G1Q0M9-F1
#
_entry.id   AF-G1Q0M9-F1
#
_cell.length_a   1.000
_cell.length_b   1.000
_cell.length_c   1.000
_cell.angle_alpha   90.00
_cell.angle_beta   90.00
_cell.angle_gamma   90.00
#
_symmetry.space_group_name_H-M   'P 1'
#
loop_
_entity.id
_entity.type
_entity.pdbx_description
1 polymer ?
#
loop_
_entity_poly.entity_id
_entity_poly.type
_entity_poly.pdbx_seq_one_letter_code
_entity_poly.pdbx_strand_id
1 'polypeptide(L)'
;FLQFRAEPMPGDLIEISRTGSSHWALYVGDGYVVHLAPPGKGGWEKSEAGSPTGLGEVKRQLLAEVVGNCFYKVNNHLDHLYKPRPIEEMLRSGKEMVGKEMEYSDMSRNCERLVTNMRYGKARSRQVRPSLGGS
;
A
#
# COMPACT_ATOMS: atom_id res chain seq x y z
N PHE A 1 6.33 -16.33 22.11
CA PHE A 1 7.47 -15.51 21.68
C PHE A 1 6.94 -14.17 21.17
N LEU A 2 7.03 -13.12 21.98
CA LEU A 2 6.65 -11.77 21.58
C LEU A 2 7.77 -11.19 20.73
N GLN A 3 7.63 -11.30 19.41
CA GLN A 3 8.50 -10.59 18.48
C GLN A 3 8.21 -9.10 18.71
N PHE A 4 9.18 -8.33 19.21
CA PHE A 4 9.13 -6.87 19.22
C PHE A 4 9.02 -6.41 17.77
N ARG A 5 7.80 -6.38 17.23
CA ARG A 5 7.51 -5.69 15.98
C ARG A 5 7.53 -4.22 16.36
N ALA A 6 8.53 -3.49 15.84
CA ALA A 6 8.47 -2.04 15.87
C ALA A 6 7.11 -1.62 15.33
N GLU A 7 6.36 -0.85 16.12
CA GLU A 7 5.05 -0.37 15.71
C GLU A 7 5.22 0.47 14.45
N PRO A 8 4.38 0.24 13.42
CA PRO A 8 4.47 1.02 12.20
C PRO A 8 4.21 2.50 12.48
N MET A 9 4.98 3.36 11.82
CA MET A 9 4.80 4.81 11.88
C MET A 9 3.95 5.30 10.70
N PRO A 10 3.14 6.37 10.87
CA PRO A 10 2.40 6.96 9.76
C PRO A 10 3.28 7.22 8.54
N GLY A 11 2.85 6.70 7.38
CA GLY A 11 3.58 6.74 6.13
C GLY A 11 4.32 5.44 5.78
N ASP A 12 4.52 4.52 6.73
CA ASP A 12 5.19 3.24 6.46
C ASP A 12 4.41 2.36 5.48
N LEU A 13 5.15 1.71 4.58
CA LEU A 13 4.62 0.65 3.74
C LEU A 13 4.58 -0.64 4.55
N ILE A 14 3.43 -1.28 4.56
CA ILE A 14 3.19 -2.55 5.21
C ILE A 14 3.11 -3.63 4.14
N GLU A 15 4.03 -4.59 4.20
CA GLU A 15 3.97 -5.79 3.38
C GLU A 15 3.34 -6.92 4.20
N ILE A 16 2.22 -7.45 3.71
CA ILE A 16 1.47 -8.55 4.32
C ILE A 16 1.71 -9.80 3.49
N SER A 17 2.31 -10.82 4.10
CA SER A 17 2.63 -12.09 3.43
C SER A 17 1.36 -12.92 3.24
N ARG A 18 0.94 -13.11 1.99
CA ARG A 18 -0.14 -14.01 1.60
C ARG A 18 0.44 -15.27 0.97
N THR A 19 -0.32 -16.35 0.94
CA THR A 19 0.12 -17.61 0.32
C THR A 19 0.32 -17.39 -1.19
N GLY A 20 1.57 -17.30 -1.64
CA GLY A 20 1.95 -17.11 -3.05
C GLY A 20 1.98 -15.66 -3.56
N SER A 21 1.76 -14.65 -2.70
CA SER A 21 1.86 -13.23 -3.07
C SER A 21 2.07 -12.31 -1.87
N SER A 22 2.45 -11.05 -2.12
CA SER A 22 2.47 -10.00 -1.09
C SER A 22 1.33 -9.03 -1.33
N HIS A 23 0.64 -8.67 -0.25
CA HIS A 23 -0.32 -7.59 -0.23
C HIS A 23 0.30 -6.35 0.40
N TRP A 24 -0.01 -5.18 -0.14
CA TRP A 24 0.62 -3.93 0.27
C TRP A 24 -0.40 -2.92 0.78
N ALA A 25 -0.02 -2.23 1.84
CA ALA A 25 -0.83 -1.19 2.48
C ALA A 25 0.06 -0.01 2.92
N LEU A 26 -0.52 1.19 3.02
CA LEU A 26 0.10 2.35 3.64
C LEU A 26 -0.46 2.51 5.05
N TYR A 27 0.40 2.54 6.07
CA TYR A 27 -0.02 2.83 7.44
C TYR A 27 -0.33 4.32 7.60
N VAL A 28 -1.49 4.64 8.15
CA VAL A 28 -2.00 6.02 8.26
C VAL A 28 -2.16 6.51 9.70
N GLY A 29 -1.71 5.72 10.69
CA GLY A 29 -1.84 6.03 12.12
C GLY A 29 -3.00 5.31 12.79
N ASP A 30 -2.99 5.29 14.12
CA ASP A 30 -4.05 4.75 14.99
C ASP A 30 -4.46 3.30 14.68
N GLY A 31 -3.52 2.48 14.22
CA GLY A 31 -3.79 1.09 13.83
C GLY A 31 -4.46 0.94 12.47
N TYR A 32 -4.66 2.02 11.70
CA TYR A 32 -5.31 1.99 10.39
C TYR A 32 -4.31 1.94 9.23
N VAL A 33 -4.74 1.29 8.16
CA VAL A 33 -4.05 1.26 6.86
C VAL A 33 -4.98 1.65 5.72
N VAL A 34 -4.40 2.17 4.64
CA VAL A 34 -5.05 2.32 3.33
C VAL A 34 -4.49 1.27 2.38
N HIS A 35 -5.36 0.50 1.73
CA HIS A 35 -4.98 -0.52 0.75
C HIS A 35 -6.03 -0.72 -0.32
N LEU A 36 -5.66 -1.35 -1.44
CA LEU A 36 -6.61 -1.85 -2.42
C LEU A 36 -7.22 -3.16 -1.91
N ALA A 37 -8.52 -3.22 -1.69
CA ALA A 37 -9.23 -4.40 -1.21
C ALA A 37 -9.80 -5.22 -2.39
N PRO A 38 -9.90 -6.56 -2.26
CA PRO A 38 -10.54 -7.40 -3.26
C PRO A 38 -12.02 -7.06 -3.52
N PRO A 39 -12.53 -7.32 -4.73
CA PRO A 39 -13.95 -7.28 -5.03
C PRO A 39 -14.70 -8.27 -4.12
N GLY A 40 -15.85 -7.84 -3.61
CA GLY A 40 -16.78 -8.70 -2.88
C GLY A 40 -16.96 -8.36 -1.39
N LYS A 41 -18.09 -8.81 -0.83
CA LYS A 41 -18.44 -8.67 0.59
C LYS A 41 -17.84 -9.85 1.38
N GLY A 42 -16.54 -9.83 1.65
CA GLY A 42 -15.93 -10.90 2.45
C GLY A 42 -14.43 -11.05 2.30
N GLY A 43 -13.70 -9.93 2.38
CA GLY A 43 -12.23 -9.83 2.40
C GLY A 43 -11.43 -11.12 2.17
N TRP A 44 -10.74 -11.22 1.03
CA TRP A 44 -9.80 -12.29 0.66
C TRP A 44 -10.35 -13.73 0.62
N GLU A 45 -11.49 -13.99 1.25
CA GLU A 45 -12.20 -15.26 1.16
C GLU A 45 -12.92 -15.31 -0.19
N LYS A 46 -12.65 -16.37 -0.95
CA LYS A 46 -13.21 -16.59 -2.28
C LYS A 46 -14.73 -16.71 -2.15
N SER A 47 -15.43 -15.60 -2.30
CA SER A 47 -16.86 -15.59 -2.54
C SER A 47 -17.05 -16.10 -3.98
N GLU A 48 -17.68 -17.26 -4.16
CA GLU A 48 -18.01 -17.82 -5.48
C GLU A 48 -18.96 -16.93 -6.31
N ALA A 49 -19.48 -15.84 -5.73
CA ALA A 49 -20.12 -14.77 -6.46
C ALA A 49 -19.07 -13.74 -6.86
N GLY A 50 -18.42 -13.95 -8.01
CA GLY A 50 -17.57 -12.96 -8.64
C GLY A 50 -18.31 -11.62 -8.78
N SER A 51 -17.66 -10.53 -8.37
CA SER A 51 -18.14 -9.19 -8.76
C SER A 51 -18.13 -9.13 -10.30
N PRO A 52 -19.20 -8.64 -10.96
CA PRO A 52 -19.33 -8.67 -12.42
C PRO A 52 -18.19 -7.97 -13.17
N THR A 53 -17.37 -7.16 -12.49
CA THR A 53 -16.41 -6.23 -13.10
C THR A 53 -14.95 -6.47 -12.71
N GLY A 54 -14.63 -7.35 -11.76
CA GLY A 54 -13.23 -7.56 -11.34
C GLY A 54 -12.54 -6.31 -10.76
N LEU A 55 -13.32 -5.35 -10.24
CA LEU A 55 -12.82 -4.10 -9.66
C LEU A 55 -12.70 -4.19 -8.14
N GLY A 56 -11.56 -3.81 -7.60
CA GLY A 56 -11.31 -3.70 -6.16
C GLY A 56 -11.43 -2.24 -5.71
N GLU A 57 -11.71 -2.03 -4.44
CA GLU A 57 -11.93 -0.70 -3.86
C GLU A 57 -10.79 -0.35 -2.92
N VAL A 58 -10.27 0.88 -2.97
CA VAL A 58 -9.31 1.36 -1.97
C VAL A 58 -10.04 1.62 -0.65
N LYS A 59 -9.64 0.94 0.43
CA LYS A 59 -10.29 1.04 1.73
C LYS A 59 -9.33 1.51 2.81
N ARG A 60 -9.90 2.18 3.83
CA ARG A 60 -9.24 2.41 5.12
C ARG A 60 -9.77 1.39 6.12
N GLN A 61 -8.90 0.53 6.65
CA GLN A 61 -9.29 -0.54 7.57
C GLN A 61 -8.26 -0.72 8.68
N LEU A 62 -8.64 -1.42 9.75
CA LEU A 62 -7.70 -1.75 10.82
C LEU A 62 -6.64 -2.71 10.28
N LEU A 63 -5.36 -2.44 10.58
CA LEU A 63 -4.24 -3.29 10.20
C LEU A 63 -4.47 -4.74 10.67
N ALA A 64 -5.00 -4.91 11.88
CA ALA A 64 -5.31 -6.23 12.43
C ALA A 64 -6.32 -7.01 11.58
N GLU A 65 -7.37 -6.34 11.09
CA GLU A 65 -8.38 -6.96 10.22
C GLU A 65 -7.80 -7.32 8.85
N VAL A 66 -6.99 -6.41 8.28
CA VAL A 66 -6.37 -6.64 6.96
C VAL A 66 -5.34 -7.77 7.03
N VAL A 67 -4.57 -7.86 8.10
CA VAL A 67 -3.60 -8.93 8.33
C VAL A 67 -4.30 -10.25 8.57
N GLY A 68 -5.33 -10.28 9.42
CA GLY A 68 -6.01 -11.52 9.83
C GLY A 68 -5.01 -12.54 10.37
N ASN A 69 -4.98 -13.74 9.78
CA ASN A 69 -4.08 -14.83 10.16
C ASN A 69 -2.70 -14.78 9.48
N CYS A 70 -2.39 -13.72 8.74
CA CYS A 70 -1.12 -13.56 8.03
C CYS A 70 -0.06 -12.85 8.88
N PHE A 71 1.17 -12.79 8.36
CA PHE A 71 2.24 -11.98 8.94
C PHE A 71 2.40 -10.68 8.15
N TYR A 72 2.86 -9.63 8.83
CA TYR A 72 3.24 -8.38 8.18
C TYR A 72 4.61 -7.92 8.64
N LYS A 73 5.24 -7.07 7.83
CA LYS A 73 6.44 -6.29 8.19
C LYS A 73 6.34 -4.88 7.63
N VAL A 74 6.98 -3.92 8.29
CA VAL A 74 7.27 -2.61 7.69
C VAL A 74 8.33 -2.83 6.60
N ASN A 75 8.06 -2.39 5.37
CA ASN A 75 8.94 -2.56 4.24
C ASN A 75 8.99 -1.34 3.31
N ASN A 76 9.70 -0.31 3.74
CA ASN A 76 9.98 0.89 2.94
C ASN A 76 11.11 0.64 1.92
N HIS A 77 10.96 -0.39 1.10
CA HIS A 77 12.04 -0.95 0.27
C HIS A 77 12.64 0.03 -0.75
N LEU A 78 12.02 1.17 -1.07
CA LEU A 78 12.56 2.15 -2.01
C LEU A 78 13.13 3.42 -1.36
N ASP A 79 13.17 3.52 -0.03
CA ASP A 79 13.73 4.69 0.67
C ASP A 79 15.21 4.93 0.31
N HIS A 80 15.93 3.87 -0.08
CA HIS A 80 17.31 3.96 -0.55
C HIS A 80 17.44 4.55 -1.97
N LEU A 81 16.35 4.62 -2.73
CA LEU A 81 16.31 5.14 -4.11
C LEU A 81 15.56 6.46 -4.23
N TYR A 82 14.50 6.64 -3.46
CA TYR A 82 13.62 7.81 -3.53
C TYR A 82 13.40 8.41 -2.15
N LYS A 83 13.45 9.75 -2.09
CA LYS A 83 13.04 10.47 -0.88
C LYS A 83 11.53 10.29 -0.68
N PRO A 84 11.06 9.85 0.49
CA PRO A 84 9.63 9.83 0.80
C PRO A 84 9.06 11.26 0.77
N ARG A 85 7.80 11.37 0.34
CA ARG A 85 7.03 12.62 0.41
C ARG A 85 6.84 13.05 1.88
N PRO A 86 6.47 14.31 2.15
CA PRO A 86 6.02 14.70 3.49
C PRO A 86 4.89 13.78 3.97
N ILE A 87 4.90 13.37 5.24
CA ILE A 87 3.90 12.45 5.80
C ILE A 87 2.48 12.95 5.55
N GLU A 88 2.23 14.24 5.78
CA GLU A 88 0.92 14.87 5.51
C GLU A 88 0.43 14.67 4.08
N GLU A 89 1.33 14.73 3.10
CA GLU A 89 0.98 14.50 1.69
C GLU A 89 0.65 13.04 1.40
N MET A 90 1.34 12.10 2.05
CA MET A 90 1.02 10.67 1.94
C MET A 90 -0.36 10.39 2.52
N LEU A 91 -0.64 10.91 3.72
CA LEU A 91 -1.91 10.71 4.41
C LEU A 91 -3.07 11.37 3.65
N ARG A 92 -2.86 12.58 3.12
CA ARG A 92 -3.83 13.26 2.25
C ARG A 92 -4.11 12.43 1.00
N SER A 93 -3.07 11.96 0.32
CA SER A 93 -3.21 11.10 -0.87
C SER A 93 -3.93 9.79 -0.55
N GLY A 94 -3.65 9.17 0.61
CA GLY A 94 -4.35 7.98 1.07
C GLY A 94 -5.84 8.26 1.23
N LYS A 95 -6.21 9.33 1.94
CA LYS A 95 -7.60 9.75 2.15
C LYS A 95 -8.33 10.02 0.84
N GLU A 96 -7.69 10.68 -0.12
CA GLU A 96 -8.26 10.97 -1.45
C GLU A 96 -8.46 9.73 -2.33
N MET A 97 -7.77 8.63 -2.03
CA MET A 97 -7.91 7.38 -2.78
C MET A 97 -9.00 6.48 -2.22
N VAL A 98 -9.35 6.59 -0.94
CA VAL A 98 -10.39 5.77 -0.30
C VAL A 98 -11.73 5.89 -1.08
N GLY A 99 -12.36 4.75 -1.34
CA GLY A 99 -13.61 4.64 -2.11
C GLY A 99 -13.43 4.58 -3.63
N LYS A 100 -12.20 4.75 -4.15
CA LYS A 100 -11.95 4.59 -5.60
C LYS A 100 -11.85 3.12 -5.97
N GLU A 101 -12.48 2.77 -7.08
CA GLU A 101 -12.37 1.45 -7.70
C GLU A 101 -11.17 1.40 -8.66
N MET A 102 -10.48 0.26 -8.68
CA MET A 102 -9.33 -0.02 -9.55
C MET A 102 -9.40 -1.47 -10.04
N GLU A 103 -8.88 -1.74 -11.24
CA GLU A 103 -8.80 -3.11 -11.75
C GLU A 103 -8.02 -4.03 -10.81
N TYR A 104 -8.67 -5.13 -10.43
CA TYR A 104 -8.19 -6.11 -9.47
C TYR A 104 -7.62 -7.36 -10.18
N SER A 105 -7.22 -7.26 -11.45
CA SER A 105 -6.65 -8.41 -12.19
C SER A 105 -5.15 -8.62 -11.92
N ASP A 106 -4.39 -7.57 -11.54
CA ASP A 106 -2.93 -7.62 -11.27
C ASP A 106 -2.59 -7.31 -9.79
N MET A 107 -2.75 -8.31 -8.94
CA MET A 107 -2.96 -8.14 -7.49
C MET A 107 -1.88 -7.47 -6.67
N SER A 108 -0.73 -8.11 -6.59
CA SER A 108 0.41 -7.61 -5.84
C SER A 108 0.92 -6.33 -6.48
N ARG A 109 0.93 -6.26 -7.82
CA ARG A 109 1.48 -5.12 -8.56
C ARG A 109 0.64 -3.85 -8.42
N ASN A 110 -0.69 -3.95 -8.47
CA ASN A 110 -1.56 -2.78 -8.33
C ASN A 110 -1.58 -2.26 -6.89
N CYS A 111 -1.63 -3.13 -5.88
CA CYS A 111 -1.59 -2.69 -4.48
C CYS A 111 -0.22 -2.09 -4.11
N GLU A 112 0.89 -2.71 -4.55
CA GLU A 112 2.25 -2.18 -4.36
C GLU A 112 2.40 -0.82 -5.04
N ARG A 113 2.00 -0.71 -6.31
CA ARG A 113 2.10 0.53 -7.08
C ARG A 113 1.26 1.65 -6.48
N LEU A 114 0.07 1.33 -5.96
CA LEU A 114 -0.80 2.30 -5.29
C LEU A 114 -0.09 2.93 -4.09
N VAL A 115 0.41 2.11 -3.15
CA VAL A 115 1.02 2.62 -1.91
C VAL A 115 2.40 3.22 -2.14
N THR A 116 3.14 2.72 -3.14
CA THR A 116 4.39 3.31 -3.62
C THR A 116 4.15 4.72 -4.16
N ASN A 117 3.10 4.92 -4.97
CA ASN A 117 2.73 6.25 -5.46
C ASN A 117 2.30 7.18 -4.32
N MET A 118 1.67 6.67 -3.26
CA MET A 118 1.34 7.49 -2.09
C MET A 118 2.62 7.95 -1.37
N ARG A 119 3.57 7.04 -1.10
CA ARG A 119 4.80 7.31 -0.36
C ARG A 119 5.81 8.15 -1.12
N TYR A 120 6.08 7.84 -2.38
CA TYR A 120 7.15 8.46 -3.16
C TYR A 120 6.64 9.39 -4.26
N GLY A 121 5.32 9.41 -4.51
CA GLY A 121 4.71 10.12 -5.63
C GLY A 121 4.66 9.26 -6.90
N LYS A 122 3.81 9.64 -7.86
CA LYS A 122 3.92 9.13 -9.24
C LYS A 122 5.31 9.46 -9.78
N ALA A 123 5.81 8.70 -10.75
CA ALA A 123 7.14 8.78 -11.38
C ALA A 123 7.56 10.14 -12.03
N ARG A 124 7.23 11.28 -11.41
CA ARG A 124 7.89 12.57 -11.58
C ARG A 124 9.25 12.64 -10.89
N SER A 125 9.63 11.64 -10.08
CA SER A 125 10.97 11.53 -9.48
C SER A 125 12.06 11.06 -10.46
N ARG A 126 11.85 11.27 -11.77
CA ARG A 126 12.86 11.16 -12.82
C ARG A 126 13.24 12.52 -13.41
N GLN A 127 13.02 13.61 -12.69
CA GLN A 127 13.70 14.88 -12.99
C GLN A 127 15.17 14.76 -12.57
N VAL A 128 15.94 14.22 -13.52
CA VAL A 128 17.30 14.63 -13.90
C VAL A 128 17.98 15.49 -12.86
N ARG A 129 18.92 14.90 -12.11
CA ARG A 129 20.04 15.68 -11.60
C ARG A 129 20.66 16.38 -12.81
N PRO A 130 20.80 17.72 -12.86
CA PRO A 130 21.65 18.31 -13.87
C PRO A 130 23.04 17.75 -13.60
N SER A 131 23.59 17.03 -14.56
CA SER A 131 25.00 16.67 -14.57
C SER A 131 25.78 17.98 -14.58
N LEU A 132 26.29 18.36 -13.41
CA LEU A 132 27.38 19.32 -13.31
C LEU A 132 28.64 18.61 -13.81
N GLY A 133 29.13 19.05 -14.96
CA GLY A 133 30.37 18.57 -15.57
C GLY A 133 30.34 18.88 -17.06
N GLY A 134 31.23 19.69 -17.62
CA GLY A 134 32.36 20.41 -17.06
C GLY A 134 33.04 21.17 -18.21
N SER A 135 33.75 22.24 -17.83
CA SER A 135 34.76 23.04 -18.54
C SER A 135 34.60 23.27 -20.05
#